data_AF-A0A3C0JSZ5-F1
#
_entry.id   AF-A0A3C0JSZ5-F1
#
_cell.length_a   1.000
_cell.length_b   1.000
_cell.length_c   1.000
_cell.angle_alpha   90.00
_cell.angle_beta   90.00
_cell.angle_gamma   90.00
#
_symmetry.space_group_name_H-M   'P 1'
#
loop_
_entity.id
_entity.type
_entity.pdbx_description
1 polymer ?
#
loop_
_entity_poly.entity_id
_entity_poly.type
_entity_poly.pdbx_seq_one_letter_code
_entity_poly.pdbx_strand_id
1 'polypeptide(L)'
;KLTSVDKANVLECSRLWRQTATRLAPEYPDVELEHALVDSCTMHLIQRPAEFDVIVAENTFGDILSDETSVLSGSMGLLPSASLSGVPIAGRRTKGFYEPIHGTAPDIAGQDKANP
;
A
#
# COMPACT_ATOMS: atom_id res chain seq x y z
N LYS A 1 12.00 6.49 -1.79
CA LYS A 1 11.15 7.08 -2.85
C LYS A 1 9.68 6.83 -2.51
N LEU A 2 8.81 7.83 -2.69
CA LEU A 2 7.36 7.73 -2.43
C LEU A 2 6.56 7.93 -3.71
N THR A 3 5.79 6.93 -4.11
CA THR A 3 4.83 6.99 -5.22
C THR A 3 3.44 7.27 -4.67
N SER A 4 2.90 8.47 -4.93
CA SER A 4 1.51 8.83 -4.63
C SER A 4 0.59 8.42 -5.76
N VAL A 5 -0.32 7.48 -5.51
CA VAL A 5 -1.22 6.91 -6.51
C VAL A 5 -2.62 7.53 -6.42
N ASP A 6 -3.15 7.97 -7.55
CA ASP A 6 -4.45 8.64 -7.63
C ASP A 6 -5.16 8.41 -8.98
N LYS A 7 -6.31 9.07 -9.19
CA LYS A 7 -6.97 9.21 -10.49
C LYS A 7 -7.29 10.68 -10.80
N ALA A 8 -6.31 11.57 -10.63
CA ALA A 8 -6.51 13.03 -10.68
C ALA A 8 -6.95 13.56 -12.06
N ASN A 9 -6.82 12.77 -13.12
CA ASN A 9 -7.36 13.10 -14.44
C ASN A 9 -8.90 12.99 -14.49
N VAL A 10 -9.52 12.26 -13.56
CA VAL A 10 -10.99 12.06 -13.51
C VAL A 10 -11.58 12.59 -12.21
N LEU A 11 -11.03 12.21 -11.05
CA LEU A 11 -11.67 12.41 -9.75
C LEU A 11 -11.20 13.68 -9.02
N GLU A 12 -12.14 14.48 -8.51
CA GLU A 12 -11.83 15.65 -7.68
C GLU A 12 -11.14 15.27 -6.36
N CYS A 13 -11.56 14.17 -5.71
CA CYS A 13 -10.91 13.68 -4.49
C CYS A 13 -9.43 13.36 -4.74
N SER A 14 -9.11 12.76 -5.88
CA SER A 14 -7.74 12.47 -6.31
C SER A 14 -6.94 13.73 -6.62
N ARG A 15 -7.57 14.79 -7.13
CA ARG A 15 -6.90 16.09 -7.31
C ARG A 15 -6.51 16.70 -5.97
N LEU A 16 -7.41 16.65 -4.98
CA LEU A 16 -7.13 17.10 -3.62
C LEU A 16 -6.03 16.26 -2.95
N TRP A 17 -6.06 14.94 -3.14
CA TRP A 17 -5.02 14.02 -2.70
C TRP A 17 -3.65 14.43 -3.24
N ARG A 18 -3.53 14.57 -4.56
CA ARG A 18 -2.29 14.99 -5.23
C ARG A 18 -1.80 16.35 -4.76
N GLN A 19 -2.70 17.33 -4.63
CA GLN A 19 -2.38 18.66 -4.11
C GLN A 19 -1.83 18.58 -2.67
N THR A 20 -2.43 17.74 -1.83
CA THR A 20 -2.01 17.55 -0.44
C THR A 20 -0.64 16.91 -0.36
N ALA A 21 -0.39 15.82 -1.09
CA ALA A 21 0.92 15.18 -1.15
C ALA A 21 2.00 16.13 -1.67
N THR A 22 1.70 16.89 -2.74
CA THR A 22 2.62 17.88 -3.31
C THR A 22 2.92 19.02 -2.32
N ARG A 23 1.93 19.47 -1.56
CA ARG A 23 2.10 20.51 -0.53
C ARG A 23 2.97 20.04 0.64
N LEU A 24 2.89 18.76 1.01
CA LEU A 24 3.69 18.17 2.08
C LEU A 24 5.12 17.82 1.65
N ALA A 25 5.38 17.62 0.36
CA ALA A 25 6.69 17.21 -0.16
C ALA A 25 7.88 18.07 0.35
N PRO A 26 7.78 19.42 0.42
CA PRO A 26 8.88 20.25 0.95
C PRO A 26 9.22 19.99 2.43
N GLU A 27 8.31 19.40 3.21
CA GLU A 27 8.54 19.03 4.62
C GLU A 27 9.43 17.77 4.75
N TYR A 28 9.62 17.02 3.64
CA TYR A 28 10.41 15.78 3.57
C TYR A 28 11.41 15.83 2.41
N PRO A 29 12.41 16.74 2.46
CA PRO A 29 13.32 17.00 1.32
C PRO A 29 14.22 15.81 0.96
N ASP A 30 14.34 14.82 1.84
CA ASP A 30 15.05 13.56 1.66
C ASP A 30 14.21 12.48 0.98
N VAL A 31 12.92 12.72 0.75
CA VAL A 31 11.99 11.80 0.09
C VAL A 31 11.65 12.30 -1.31
N GLU A 32 12.10 11.58 -2.33
CA GLU A 32 11.64 11.79 -3.71
C GLU A 32 10.15 11.43 -3.83
N LEU A 33 9.31 12.41 -4.18
CA LEU A 33 7.88 12.23 -4.45
C LEU A 33 7.62 12.13 -5.95
N GLU A 34 6.94 11.06 -6.38
CA GLU A 34 6.37 10.92 -7.72
C GLU A 34 4.86 10.67 -7.65
N HIS A 35 4.14 10.98 -8.73
CA HIS A 35 2.70 10.73 -8.84
C HIS A 35 2.42 9.76 -9.98
N ALA A 36 1.58 8.75 -9.72
CA ALA A 36 1.13 7.80 -10.71
C ALA A 36 -0.40 7.76 -10.76
N LEU A 37 -0.95 7.49 -11.94
CA LEU A 37 -2.37 7.14 -12.05
C LEU A 37 -2.53 5.66 -11.68
N VAL A 38 -3.62 5.28 -11.02
CA VAL A 38 -3.83 3.90 -10.56
C VAL A 38 -3.76 2.86 -11.68
N ASP A 39 -4.28 3.17 -12.87
CA ASP A 39 -4.22 2.28 -14.04
C ASP A 39 -2.80 2.09 -14.56
N SER A 40 -2.01 3.15 -14.65
CA SER A 40 -0.60 3.02 -15.04
C SER A 40 0.23 2.36 -13.94
N CYS A 41 -0.10 2.59 -12.67
CA CYS A 41 0.56 1.96 -11.52
C CYS A 41 0.40 0.44 -11.55
N THR A 42 -0.82 -0.07 -11.74
CA THR A 42 -1.11 -1.51 -11.91
C THR A 42 -0.26 -2.10 -13.04
N MET A 43 -0.23 -1.47 -14.22
CA MET A 43 0.61 -1.96 -15.32
C MET A 43 2.10 -2.00 -14.96
N HIS A 44 2.60 -0.98 -14.26
CA HIS A 44 4.00 -0.91 -13.86
C HIS A 44 4.36 -1.89 -12.76
N LEU A 45 3.45 -2.19 -11.82
CA LEU A 45 3.67 -3.22 -10.81
C LEU A 45 3.96 -4.58 -11.46
N ILE A 46 3.25 -4.92 -12.54
CA ILE A 46 3.49 -6.16 -13.28
C ILE A 46 4.81 -6.11 -14.07
N GLN A 47 5.06 -5.01 -14.79
CA GLN A 47 6.17 -4.93 -15.74
C GLN A 47 7.53 -4.64 -15.09
N ARG A 48 7.53 -3.81 -14.05
CA ARG A 48 8.73 -3.25 -13.41
C ARG A 48 8.53 -3.04 -11.90
N PRO A 49 8.18 -4.10 -11.13
CA PRO A 49 7.89 -3.98 -9.70
C PRO A 49 9.06 -3.44 -8.88
N ALA A 50 10.30 -3.71 -9.30
CA ALA A 50 11.53 -3.28 -8.62
C ALA A 50 11.75 -1.76 -8.64
N GLU A 51 10.96 -1.00 -9.40
CA GLU A 51 11.02 0.46 -9.37
C GLU A 51 10.31 1.09 -8.16
N PHE A 52 9.44 0.34 -7.47
CA PHE A 52 8.67 0.87 -6.35
C PHE A 52 9.38 0.64 -5.01
N ASP A 53 9.27 1.62 -4.12
CA ASP A 53 9.78 1.58 -2.75
C ASP A 53 8.59 1.68 -1.78
N VAL A 54 8.01 2.88 -1.65
CA VAL A 54 6.76 3.08 -0.90
C VAL A 54 5.66 3.58 -1.83
N ILE A 55 4.51 2.91 -1.80
CA ILE A 55 3.28 3.34 -2.47
C ILE A 55 2.32 3.90 -1.42
N VAL A 56 1.79 5.09 -1.64
CA VAL A 56 0.69 5.66 -0.85
C VAL A 56 -0.51 5.89 -1.75
N ALA A 57 -1.67 5.41 -1.32
CA ALA A 57 -2.90 5.45 -2.08
C ALA A 57 -4.10 5.68 -1.16
N GLU A 58 -5.22 6.10 -1.73
CA GLU A 58 -6.49 6.08 -0.99
C GLU A 58 -6.95 4.64 -0.70
N ASN A 59 -7.95 4.48 0.16
CA ASN A 59 -8.39 3.18 0.66
C ASN A 59 -8.64 2.15 -0.47
N THR A 60 -9.54 2.45 -1.40
CA THR A 60 -9.90 1.52 -2.49
C THR A 60 -8.74 1.19 -3.43
N PHE A 61 -7.88 2.16 -3.73
CA PHE A 61 -6.70 1.90 -4.58
C PHE A 61 -5.64 1.11 -3.81
N GLY A 62 -5.45 1.40 -2.53
CA GLY A 62 -4.55 0.65 -1.66
C GLY A 62 -4.95 -0.82 -1.54
N ASP A 63 -6.24 -1.09 -1.34
CA ASP A 63 -6.82 -2.43 -1.30
C ASP A 63 -6.44 -3.22 -2.58
N ILE A 64 -6.82 -2.70 -3.75
CA ILE A 64 -6.56 -3.33 -5.05
C ILE A 64 -5.06 -3.54 -5.31
N LEU A 65 -4.24 -2.51 -5.09
CA LEU A 65 -2.80 -2.58 -5.38
C LEU A 65 -2.08 -3.51 -4.40
N SER A 66 -2.50 -3.54 -3.13
CA SER A 66 -1.89 -4.42 -2.13
C SER A 66 -2.11 -5.90 -2.48
N ASP A 67 -3.32 -6.26 -2.90
CA ASP A 67 -3.63 -7.60 -3.39
C ASP A 67 -2.85 -7.94 -4.68
N GLU A 68 -2.75 -7.01 -5.62
CA GLU A 68 -1.93 -7.20 -6.84
C GLU A 68 -0.46 -7.49 -6.49
N THR A 69 0.14 -6.71 -5.59
CA THR A 69 1.52 -6.93 -5.14
C THR A 69 1.69 -8.25 -4.38
N SER A 70 0.64 -8.71 -3.70
CA SER A 70 0.69 -9.97 -2.97
C SER A 70 0.93 -11.18 -3.89
N VAL A 71 0.32 -11.14 -5.08
CA VAL A 71 0.49 -12.17 -6.10
C VAL A 71 1.90 -12.13 -6.69
N LEU A 72 2.45 -10.93 -6.90
CA LEU A 72 3.80 -10.73 -7.43
C LEU A 72 4.90 -11.26 -6.48
N SER A 73 4.65 -11.24 -5.17
CA SER A 73 5.58 -11.79 -4.17
C SER A 73 5.74 -13.31 -4.24
N GLY A 74 4.82 -14.01 -4.92
CA GLY A 74 4.81 -15.46 -5.08
C GLY A 74 4.28 -16.26 -3.87
N SER A 75 3.98 -15.62 -2.73
CA SER A 75 3.34 -16.28 -1.59
C SER A 75 2.55 -15.32 -0.69
N MET A 76 1.22 -15.30 -0.86
CA MET A 76 0.31 -14.55 0.01
C MET A 76 0.41 -14.95 1.49
N GLY A 77 0.76 -16.21 1.76
CA GLY A 77 0.89 -16.75 3.12
C GLY A 77 2.06 -16.18 3.92
N LEU A 78 2.92 -15.35 3.33
CA LEU A 78 4.08 -14.75 4.00
C LEU A 78 3.93 -13.25 4.26
N LEU A 79 2.82 -12.65 3.86
CA LEU A 79 2.65 -11.21 3.83
C LEU A 79 1.88 -10.71 5.08
N PRO A 80 2.55 -9.98 5.99
CA PRO A 80 1.89 -9.37 7.14
C PRO A 80 1.26 -8.02 6.78
N SER A 81 0.30 -7.57 7.59
CA SER A 81 -0.27 -6.23 7.53
C SER A 81 -0.24 -5.54 8.90
N ALA A 82 -0.32 -4.21 8.88
CA ALA A 82 -0.40 -3.38 10.07
C ALA A 82 -1.32 -2.18 9.86
N SER A 83 -2.37 -2.07 10.67
CA SER A 83 -3.27 -0.92 10.76
C SER A 83 -2.97 -0.13 12.03
N LEU A 84 -2.40 1.06 11.89
CA LEU A 84 -1.97 1.89 13.02
C LEU A 84 -3.00 2.97 13.36
N SER A 85 -3.29 3.18 14.64
CA SER A 85 -4.28 4.18 15.09
C SER A 85 -3.78 5.63 15.02
N GLY A 86 -2.58 5.88 14.49
CA GLY A 86 -1.95 7.19 14.41
C GLY A 86 -0.47 7.10 14.01
N VAL A 87 0.15 8.26 13.80
CA VAL A 87 1.57 8.36 13.43
C VAL A 87 2.45 7.86 14.59
N PRO A 88 3.34 6.87 14.37
CA PRO A 88 4.30 6.43 15.37
C PRO A 88 5.22 7.56 15.86
N ILE A 89 5.39 7.68 17.18
CA ILE A 89 6.32 8.63 17.80
C ILE A 89 7.30 7.84 18.66
N ALA A 90 8.60 8.05 18.46
CA ALA A 90 9.64 7.35 19.21
C ALA A 90 9.44 7.51 20.74
N GLY A 91 9.57 6.40 21.48
CA GLY A 91 9.36 6.37 22.92
C GLY A 91 7.89 6.39 23.37
N ARG A 92 6.93 6.45 22.44
CA ARG A 92 5.49 6.40 22.75
C ARG A 92 4.83 5.20 22.08
N ARG A 93 3.96 4.50 22.81
CA ARG A 93 3.21 3.38 22.26
C ARG A 93 2.09 3.87 21.34
N THR A 94 2.18 3.54 20.06
CA THR A 94 1.06 3.63 19.11
C THR A 94 0.30 2.31 19.11
N LYS A 95 -1.03 2.37 19.19
CA LYS A 95 -1.86 1.16 19.09
C LYS A 95 -1.95 0.74 17.62
N GLY A 96 -1.88 -0.56 17.37
CA GLY A 96 -1.99 -1.13 16.04
C GLY A 96 -2.78 -2.43 16.06
N PHE A 97 -3.42 -2.72 14.95
CA PHE A 97 -4.01 -4.01 14.61
C PHE A 97 -3.11 -4.69 13.59
N TYR A 98 -2.76 -5.94 13.83
CA TYR A 98 -1.78 -6.69 13.03
C TYR A 98 -2.41 -8.02 12.66
N GLU A 99 -2.44 -8.31 11.36
CA GLU A 99 -3.08 -9.49 10.79
C GLU A 99 -2.32 -9.95 9.54
N PRO A 100 -2.38 -11.24 9.17
CA PRO A 100 -1.98 -11.65 7.82
C PRO A 100 -2.89 -10.99 6.78
N ILE A 101 -2.38 -10.74 5.58
CA ILE A 101 -3.24 -10.25 4.49
C ILE A 101 -4.17 -11.35 3.93
N HIS A 102 -3.80 -12.62 4.13
CA HIS A 102 -4.57 -13.72 3.58
C HIS A 102 -5.86 -13.95 4.37
N GLY A 103 -6.90 -14.41 3.67
CA GLY A 103 -8.16 -14.79 4.29
C GLY A 103 -8.07 -16.06 5.13
N THR A 104 -9.23 -16.57 5.54
CA THR A 104 -9.37 -17.71 6.44
C THR A 104 -9.01 -19.07 5.83
N ALA A 105 -8.75 -19.15 4.52
CA ALA A 105 -8.49 -20.37 3.75
C ALA A 105 -9.38 -21.57 4.17
N PRO A 106 -10.71 -21.49 3.98
CA PRO A 106 -11.67 -22.47 4.53
C PRO A 106 -11.47 -23.90 4.04
N ASP A 107 -10.91 -24.05 2.84
CA ASP A 107 -10.61 -25.31 2.18
C ASP A 107 -9.51 -26.13 2.85
N ILE A 108 -8.63 -25.50 3.63
CA ILE A 108 -7.55 -26.15 4.39
C ILE A 108 -7.68 -26.00 5.92
N ALA A 109 -8.77 -25.38 6.39
CA ALA A 109 -9.03 -25.19 7.81
C ALA A 109 -9.09 -26.54 8.55
N GLY A 110 -8.37 -26.63 9.67
CA GLY A 110 -8.30 -27.85 10.50
C GLY A 110 -7.44 -28.98 9.92
N GLN A 111 -6.70 -28.76 8.83
CA GLN A 111 -5.88 -29.79 8.18
C GLN A 111 -4.38 -29.68 8.46
N ASP A 112 -3.94 -28.75 9.32
CA ASP A 112 -2.52 -28.49 9.63
C ASP A 112 -1.66 -28.18 8.38
N LYS A 113 -2.21 -27.39 7.45
CA LYS A 113 -1.59 -27.02 6.17
C LYS A 113 -1.31 -25.54 5.98
N ALA A 114 -1.88 -24.68 6.84
CA ALA A 114 -1.74 -23.24 6.70
C ALA A 114 -0.30 -22.79 7.00
N ASN A 115 0.17 -21.76 6.28
CA ASN A 115 1.43 -21.09 6.60
C ASN A 115 1.16 -20.09 7.74
N PRO A 116 1.82 -20.23 8.92
CA PRO A 116 1.55 -19.39 10.09
C PRO A 116 2.13 -17.97 9.99
#